data_AF-A0A5C6ISA3-F1
#
_entry.id   AF-A0A5C6ISA3-F1
#
_cell.length_a   1.000
_cell.length_b   1.000
_cell.length_c   1.000
_cell.angle_alpha   90.00
_cell.angle_beta   90.00
_cell.angle_gamma   90.00
#
_symmetry.space_group_name_H-M   'P 1'
#
loop_
_entity.id
_entity.type
_entity.pdbx_description
1 polymer ?
#
loop_
_entity_poly.entity_id
_entity_poly.type
_entity_poly.pdbx_seq_one_letter_code
_entity_poly.pdbx_strand_id
1 'polypeptide(L)'
;MSPLNGPSRTSWSQTSSAVSGARHSRPGSGPGGTGETGAEPGASGGCGATWRRRRRLGVTAADVPRVGGGVAVWRGGRAHPGVGEGTAVLTGAGLSARARLDLAAFSAWAARRRAGFDGDRPERAPLGAATVREAAARYHRDLHDYLFQPVAGCFFGWDTARSAAAPLISLLLEAGAPSAWRTYRGGMDLLARRLAADTEVVTGRAVREVVDAGGHAVLRFDDGETTARAAVLAVPAPVAAALRPEAPADERPFLTACT
;
A
#
# COMPACT_ATOMS: atom_id res chain seq x y z
N MET A 1 -34.44 14.21 28.00
CA MET A 1 -33.24 14.09 27.14
C MET A 1 -32.08 14.73 27.86
N SER A 2 -31.22 13.92 28.49
CA SER A 2 -30.02 14.43 29.17
C SER A 2 -28.87 14.56 28.16
N PRO A 3 -28.11 15.67 28.16
CA PRO A 3 -27.02 15.85 27.22
C PRO A 3 -25.81 14.98 27.62
N LEU A 4 -25.35 14.14 26.70
CA LEU A 4 -24.08 13.42 26.77
C LEU A 4 -22.92 14.41 26.59
N ASN A 5 -22.58 15.15 27.66
CA ASN A 5 -21.36 15.96 27.76
C ASN A 5 -20.29 15.17 28.54
N GLY A 6 -19.83 14.07 27.96
CA GLY A 6 -18.57 13.43 28.32
C GLY A 6 -17.46 13.89 27.37
N PRO A 7 -16.18 13.86 27.78
CA PRO A 7 -15.07 14.16 26.88
C PRO A 7 -15.15 13.24 25.65
N SER A 8 -15.03 13.80 24.46
CA SER A 8 -14.96 13.06 23.21
C SER A 8 -13.78 12.10 23.23
N ARG A 9 -14.04 10.83 23.53
CA ARG A 9 -13.06 9.74 23.45
C ARG A 9 -13.11 9.12 22.07
N THR A 10 -11.96 9.02 21.42
CA THR A 10 -11.77 8.23 20.21
C THR A 10 -11.21 6.88 20.61
N SER A 11 -11.91 5.80 20.28
CA SER A 11 -11.45 4.44 20.51
C SER A 11 -11.29 3.70 19.18
N TRP A 12 -10.29 2.81 19.13
CA TRP A 12 -10.05 1.94 17.98
C TRP A 12 -10.33 0.49 18.36
N SER A 13 -11.08 -0.23 17.53
CA SER A 13 -11.33 -1.67 17.72
C SER A 13 -10.62 -2.46 16.63
N GLN A 14 -9.98 -3.56 17.01
CA GLN A 14 -9.28 -4.44 16.09
C GLN A 14 -9.56 -5.91 16.40
N THR A 15 -9.94 -6.65 15.36
CA THR A 15 -10.22 -8.09 15.46
C THR A 15 -8.98 -8.91 15.81
N SER A 16 -7.81 -8.49 15.30
CA SER A 16 -6.54 -9.14 15.60
C SER A 16 -6.06 -8.81 17.02
N SER A 17 -5.29 -9.72 17.61
CA SER A 17 -4.53 -9.50 18.85
C SER A 17 -3.35 -8.54 18.67
N ALA A 18 -2.96 -8.22 17.42
CA ALA A 18 -1.88 -7.29 17.11
C ALA A 18 -2.39 -6.04 16.38
N VAL A 19 -1.83 -4.87 16.73
CA VAL A 19 -2.33 -3.56 16.26
C VAL A 19 -2.06 -3.31 14.76
N SER A 20 -1.08 -3.99 14.18
CA SER A 20 -0.50 -3.59 12.88
C SER A 20 -1.13 -4.24 11.65
N GLY A 21 -2.16 -5.08 11.80
CA GLY A 21 -2.78 -5.78 10.67
C GLY A 21 -1.75 -6.59 9.87
N ALA A 22 -1.69 -6.41 8.54
CA ALA A 22 -0.76 -7.12 7.65
C ALA A 22 0.73 -6.79 7.91
N ARG A 23 1.03 -5.65 8.53
CA ARG A 23 2.41 -5.23 8.84
C ARG A 23 2.84 -5.75 10.21
N HIS A 24 2.75 -7.05 10.44
CA HIS A 24 3.10 -7.66 11.72
C HIS A 24 4.50 -8.29 11.69
N SER A 25 5.33 -7.87 12.63
CA SER A 25 6.71 -8.32 12.78
C SER A 25 6.81 -9.34 13.91
N ARG A 26 7.57 -10.41 13.68
CA ARG A 26 7.80 -11.50 14.64
C ARG A 26 9.31 -11.72 14.84
N PRO A 27 9.74 -12.27 15.98
CA PRO A 27 11.11 -12.74 16.13
C PRO A 27 11.45 -13.73 15.01
N GLY A 28 12.57 -13.50 14.34
CA GLY A 28 13.08 -14.41 13.31
C GLY A 28 13.69 -15.66 13.92
N SER A 29 13.92 -16.67 13.08
CA SER A 29 14.42 -17.99 13.50
C SER A 29 15.88 -17.99 14.02
N GLY A 30 16.58 -16.87 13.92
CA GLY A 30 17.98 -16.71 14.35
C GLY A 30 18.18 -15.52 15.29
N PRO A 31 19.28 -15.48 16.05
CA PRO A 31 19.55 -14.43 17.02
C PRO A 31 19.60 -13.05 16.33
N GLY A 32 18.71 -12.15 16.77
CA GLY A 32 18.60 -10.78 16.24
C GLY A 32 17.82 -10.63 14.93
N GLY A 33 17.21 -11.71 14.40
CA GLY A 33 16.36 -11.62 13.22
C GLY A 33 14.94 -11.12 13.54
N THR A 34 14.32 -10.41 12.60
CA THR A 34 12.89 -10.09 12.61
C THR A 34 12.27 -10.63 11.32
N GLY A 35 11.30 -11.53 11.44
CA GLY A 35 10.47 -11.99 10.32
C GLY A 35 9.27 -11.07 10.14
N GLU A 36 8.92 -10.75 8.89
CA GLU A 36 7.77 -9.90 8.57
C GLU A 36 6.67 -10.74 7.93
N THR A 37 5.42 -10.54 8.36
CA THR A 37 4.25 -11.22 7.78
C THR A 37 3.79 -10.52 6.47
N GLY A 38 4.20 -9.27 6.28
CA GLY A 38 4.01 -8.48 5.07
C GLY A 38 5.03 -7.34 5.05
N ALA A 39 5.96 -7.37 4.10
CA ALA A 39 7.00 -6.36 3.97
C ALA A 39 6.70 -5.46 2.77
N GLU A 40 6.40 -4.19 3.04
CA GLU A 40 6.50 -3.13 2.03
C GLU A 40 7.61 -2.18 2.46
N PRO A 41 8.78 -2.23 1.82
CA PRO A 41 9.80 -1.20 2.00
C PRO A 41 9.18 0.17 1.75
N GLY A 42 9.34 1.09 2.70
CA GLY A 42 8.87 2.45 2.55
C GLY A 42 9.76 3.20 1.57
N ALA A 43 9.17 3.71 0.49
CA ALA A 43 9.84 4.64 -0.40
C ALA A 43 10.40 5.84 0.37
N SER A 44 11.58 6.30 -0.02
CA SER A 44 12.17 7.52 0.56
C SER A 44 11.45 8.80 0.13
N GLY A 45 10.76 8.75 -1.00
CA GLY A 45 9.97 9.85 -1.58
C GLY A 45 8.45 9.59 -1.56
N GLY A 46 7.68 10.60 -1.95
CA GLY A 46 6.26 10.45 -2.26
C GLY A 46 5.27 10.81 -1.17
N CYS A 47 5.33 10.12 -0.04
CA CYS A 47 4.30 10.29 0.97
C CYS A 47 4.68 11.36 2.02
N GLY A 48 4.56 12.64 1.66
CA GLY A 48 4.85 13.78 2.56
C GLY A 48 4.07 13.71 3.89
N ALA A 49 2.87 13.14 3.88
CA ALA A 49 2.08 12.87 5.08
C ALA A 49 2.72 11.81 6.00
N THR A 50 3.26 10.73 5.44
CA THR A 50 3.98 9.69 6.19
C THR A 50 5.23 10.25 6.88
N TRP A 51 6.00 11.08 6.17
CA TRP A 51 7.18 11.73 6.76
C TRP A 51 6.83 12.75 7.85
N ARG A 52 5.75 13.53 7.67
CA ARG A 52 5.24 14.42 8.72
C ARG A 52 4.77 13.63 9.95
N ARG A 53 4.06 12.52 9.76
CA ARG A 53 3.59 11.64 10.84
C ARG A 53 4.75 10.98 11.60
N ARG A 54 5.76 10.48 10.88
CA ARG A 54 7.00 9.93 11.49
C ARG A 54 7.65 10.92 12.45
N ARG A 55 7.79 12.19 12.03
CA ARG A 55 8.36 13.24 12.89
C ARG A 55 7.53 13.46 14.15
N ARG A 56 6.19 13.47 14.04
CA ARG A 56 5.29 13.61 15.20
C ARG A 56 5.36 12.43 16.16
N LEU A 57 5.67 11.23 15.67
CA LEU A 57 5.84 10.01 16.47
C LEU A 57 7.29 9.82 16.98
N GLY A 58 8.13 10.86 16.91
CA GLY A 58 9.53 10.82 17.34
C GLY A 58 10.40 9.82 16.58
N VAL A 59 10.03 9.43 15.36
CA VAL A 59 10.80 8.48 14.54
C VAL A 59 11.99 9.21 13.94
N THR A 60 13.19 8.77 14.30
CA THR A 60 14.45 9.38 13.86
C THR A 60 14.98 8.73 12.59
N ALA A 61 15.99 9.33 11.95
CA ALA A 61 16.65 8.72 10.80
C ALA A 61 17.30 7.36 11.14
N ALA A 62 17.72 7.15 12.39
CA ALA A 62 18.29 5.89 12.87
C ALA A 62 17.24 4.77 12.96
N ASP A 63 15.97 5.12 13.10
CA ASP A 63 14.85 4.19 13.11
C ASP A 63 14.45 3.73 11.70
N VAL A 64 14.93 4.42 10.64
CA VAL A 64 14.58 4.14 9.24
C VAL A 64 15.81 3.89 8.36
N PRO A 65 16.57 2.81 8.62
CA PRO A 65 17.74 2.48 7.81
C PRO A 65 17.35 2.21 6.35
N ARG A 66 18.30 2.45 5.45
CA ARG A 66 18.18 2.00 4.06
C ARG A 66 18.23 0.47 4.03
N VAL A 67 17.42 -0.12 3.16
CA VAL A 67 17.52 -1.56 2.86
C VAL A 67 18.85 -1.87 2.17
N GLY A 68 19.38 -0.92 1.39
CA GLY A 68 20.75 -0.96 0.84
C GLY A 68 20.95 -1.89 -0.36
N GLY A 69 19.98 -2.75 -0.67
CA GLY A 69 19.99 -3.63 -1.84
C GLY A 69 19.12 -3.11 -2.99
N GLY A 70 19.51 -3.44 -4.22
CA GLY A 70 18.68 -3.25 -5.42
C GLY A 70 17.81 -4.47 -5.72
N VAL A 71 16.82 -4.30 -6.60
CA VAL A 71 15.95 -5.39 -7.08
C VAL A 71 16.59 -6.05 -8.31
N ALA A 72 16.46 -7.36 -8.43
CA ALA A 72 16.93 -8.14 -9.57
C ALA A 72 15.82 -8.98 -10.18
N VAL A 73 15.86 -9.18 -11.51
CA VAL A 73 15.00 -10.13 -12.21
C VAL A 73 15.80 -11.41 -12.52
N TRP A 74 15.18 -12.57 -12.33
CA TRP A 74 15.79 -13.84 -12.72
C TRP A 74 15.45 -14.16 -14.18
N ARG A 75 16.46 -14.27 -15.04
CA ARG A 75 16.28 -14.58 -16.46
C ARG A 75 17.45 -15.37 -17.02
N GLY A 76 17.14 -16.49 -17.67
CA GLY A 76 18.15 -17.34 -18.31
C GLY A 76 19.14 -17.92 -17.30
N GLY A 77 18.64 -18.39 -16.15
CA GLY A 77 19.46 -19.03 -15.12
C GLY A 77 20.37 -18.09 -14.31
N ARG A 78 20.18 -16.77 -14.40
CA ARG A 78 20.97 -15.78 -13.65
C ARG A 78 20.12 -14.61 -13.17
N ALA A 79 20.56 -13.99 -12.07
CA ALA A 79 19.99 -12.76 -11.55
C ALA A 79 20.55 -11.54 -12.29
N HIS A 80 19.66 -10.63 -12.70
CA HIS A 80 20.02 -9.37 -13.37
C HIS A 80 19.61 -8.20 -12.48
N PRO A 81 20.58 -7.54 -11.80
CA PRO A 81 20.27 -6.45 -10.88
C PRO A 81 19.91 -5.15 -11.61
N GLY A 82 19.23 -4.26 -10.88
CA GLY A 82 18.93 -2.90 -11.32
C GLY A 82 17.51 -2.71 -11.83
N VAL A 83 16.59 -3.63 -11.54
CA VAL A 83 15.17 -3.46 -11.87
C VAL A 83 14.62 -2.24 -11.11
N GLY A 84 14.01 -1.31 -11.81
CA GLY A 84 13.48 -0.06 -11.21
C GLY A 84 14.54 1.00 -10.90
N GLU A 85 15.82 0.73 -11.11
CA GLU A 85 16.87 1.75 -11.02
C GLU A 85 16.89 2.63 -12.26
N GLY A 86 17.26 3.91 -12.12
CA GLY A 86 17.47 4.79 -13.29
C GLY A 86 18.56 4.26 -14.24
N THR A 87 19.51 3.49 -13.70
CA THR A 87 20.57 2.83 -14.48
C THR A 87 20.10 1.59 -15.25
N ALA A 88 18.86 1.12 -15.08
CA ALA A 88 18.33 -0.06 -15.78
C ALA A 88 18.43 0.05 -17.31
N VAL A 89 18.31 1.27 -17.83
CA VAL A 89 18.50 1.56 -19.26
C VAL A 89 19.93 1.28 -19.72
N LEU A 90 20.92 1.38 -18.83
CA LEU A 90 22.35 1.17 -19.10
C LEU A 90 22.81 -0.25 -18.76
N THR A 91 22.44 -0.77 -17.58
CA THR A 91 22.80 -2.12 -17.12
C THR A 91 21.98 -3.20 -17.80
N GLY A 92 20.88 -2.82 -18.44
CA GLY A 92 19.93 -3.70 -19.09
C GLY A 92 18.94 -4.35 -18.12
N ALA A 93 19.31 -4.61 -16.86
CA ALA A 93 18.45 -5.22 -15.85
C ALA A 93 17.67 -6.45 -16.37
N GLY A 94 18.32 -7.25 -17.22
CA GLY A 94 17.72 -8.44 -17.83
C GLY A 94 16.87 -8.19 -19.07
N LEU A 95 16.77 -6.96 -19.59
CA LEU A 95 16.05 -6.59 -20.82
C LEU A 95 16.91 -6.76 -22.09
N SER A 96 16.25 -7.06 -23.22
CA SER A 96 16.88 -6.99 -24.54
C SER A 96 17.28 -5.57 -24.91
N ALA A 97 18.22 -5.40 -25.85
CA ALA A 97 18.65 -4.08 -26.32
C ALA A 97 17.49 -3.21 -26.80
N ARG A 98 16.54 -3.80 -27.55
CA ARG A 98 15.34 -3.09 -28.04
C ARG A 98 14.41 -2.70 -26.90
N ALA A 99 14.21 -3.58 -25.92
CA ALA A 99 13.40 -3.27 -24.74
C ALA A 99 14.01 -2.18 -23.85
N ARG A 100 15.34 -2.03 -23.84
CA ARG A 100 16.00 -0.90 -23.13
C ARG A 100 15.70 0.44 -23.78
N LEU A 101 15.65 0.50 -25.11
CA LEU A 101 15.24 1.72 -25.82
C LEU A 101 13.77 2.06 -25.54
N ASP A 102 12.90 1.04 -25.54
CA ASP A 102 11.50 1.22 -25.21
C ASP A 102 11.29 1.63 -23.75
N LEU A 103 12.08 1.08 -22.81
CA LEU A 103 12.10 1.54 -21.42
C LEU A 103 12.50 3.02 -21.34
N ALA A 104 13.56 3.43 -22.04
CA ALA A 104 13.99 4.83 -22.06
C ALA A 104 12.90 5.75 -22.62
N ALA A 105 12.24 5.34 -23.72
CA ALA A 105 11.14 6.06 -24.32
C ALA A 105 9.93 6.16 -23.38
N PHE A 106 9.58 5.07 -22.70
CA PHE A 106 8.51 5.03 -21.70
C PHE A 106 8.83 5.94 -20.51
N SER A 107 10.03 5.83 -19.93
CA SER A 107 10.47 6.67 -18.81
C SER A 107 10.46 8.15 -19.17
N ALA A 108 10.96 8.52 -20.36
CA ALA A 108 10.92 9.90 -20.84
C ALA A 108 9.49 10.41 -21.11
N TRP A 109 8.60 9.54 -21.59
CA TRP A 109 7.18 9.86 -21.76
C TRP A 109 6.48 10.08 -20.42
N ALA A 110 6.71 9.20 -19.45
CA ALA A 110 6.12 9.27 -18.11
C ALA A 110 6.62 10.48 -17.33
N ALA A 111 7.94 10.76 -17.38
CA ALA A 111 8.54 11.93 -16.74
C ALA A 111 7.98 13.25 -17.27
N ARG A 112 7.81 13.39 -18.59
CA ARG A 112 7.19 14.58 -19.21
C ARG A 112 5.73 14.79 -18.80
N ARG A 113 5.04 13.72 -18.40
CA ARG A 113 3.64 13.74 -17.97
C ARG A 113 3.49 13.56 -16.47
N ARG A 114 4.56 13.73 -15.69
CA ARG A 114 4.59 13.45 -14.25
C ARG A 114 3.46 14.17 -13.49
N ALA A 115 3.12 15.40 -13.87
CA ALA A 115 2.05 16.17 -13.23
C ALA A 115 0.65 15.56 -13.43
N GLY A 116 0.46 14.71 -14.44
CA GLY A 116 -0.79 13.98 -14.66
C GLY A 116 -0.86 12.64 -13.91
N PHE A 117 0.24 12.17 -13.33
CA PHE A 117 0.25 10.94 -12.52
C PHE A 117 0.07 11.31 -11.05
N ASP A 118 -1.16 11.19 -10.59
CA ASP A 118 -1.56 11.37 -9.20
C ASP A 118 -1.90 10.00 -8.60
N GLY A 119 -1.30 9.67 -7.46
CA GLY A 119 -1.59 8.44 -6.72
C GLY A 119 -2.96 8.46 -6.03
N ASP A 120 -3.45 9.65 -5.68
CA ASP A 120 -4.77 9.84 -5.05
C ASP A 120 -5.90 9.87 -6.08
N ARG A 121 -5.57 10.18 -7.34
CA ARG A 121 -6.52 10.32 -8.47
C ARG A 121 -6.04 9.60 -9.73
N PRO A 122 -5.76 8.28 -9.68
CA PRO A 122 -5.21 7.54 -10.81
C PRO A 122 -6.16 7.50 -12.01
N GLU A 123 -7.48 7.68 -11.81
CA GLU A 123 -8.49 7.75 -12.87
C GLU A 123 -8.29 8.94 -13.83
N ARG A 124 -7.55 9.96 -13.39
CA ARG A 124 -7.23 11.15 -14.20
C ARG A 124 -5.93 11.00 -14.97
N ALA A 125 -5.20 9.90 -14.79
CA ALA A 125 -3.88 9.73 -15.38
C ALA A 125 -3.95 9.60 -16.91
N PRO A 126 -2.90 9.99 -17.64
CA PRO A 126 -2.85 9.91 -19.11
C PRO A 126 -2.98 8.50 -19.71
N LEU A 127 -2.93 7.46 -18.87
CA LEU A 127 -3.12 6.06 -19.28
C LEU A 127 -4.60 5.65 -19.27
N GLY A 128 -5.49 6.47 -18.70
CA GLY A 128 -6.92 6.16 -18.60
C GLY A 128 -7.18 4.81 -17.92
N ALA A 129 -8.11 4.05 -18.49
CA ALA A 129 -8.50 2.72 -18.01
C ALA A 129 -7.64 1.56 -18.56
N ALA A 130 -6.57 1.86 -19.30
CA ALA A 130 -5.74 0.81 -19.90
C ALA A 130 -5.12 -0.09 -18.82
N THR A 131 -5.14 -1.39 -19.05
CA THR A 131 -4.47 -2.37 -18.21
C THR A 131 -2.95 -2.27 -18.36
N VAL A 132 -2.21 -2.81 -17.39
CA VAL A 132 -0.73 -2.86 -17.45
C VAL A 132 -0.25 -3.53 -18.74
N ARG A 133 -0.90 -4.62 -19.16
CA ARG A 133 -0.57 -5.34 -20.40
C ARG A 133 -0.88 -4.49 -21.65
N GLU A 134 -2.02 -3.84 -21.72
CA GLU A 134 -2.38 -2.98 -22.86
C GLU A 134 -1.43 -1.77 -22.97
N ALA A 135 -1.09 -1.14 -21.85
CA ALA A 135 -0.15 -0.03 -21.82
C ALA A 135 1.26 -0.45 -22.29
N ALA A 136 1.65 -1.70 -22.01
CA ALA A 136 2.94 -2.25 -22.43
C ALA A 136 2.94 -2.77 -23.88
N ALA A 137 1.78 -3.06 -24.47
CA ALA A 137 1.67 -3.71 -25.79
C ALA A 137 2.29 -2.92 -26.95
N ARG A 138 2.42 -1.60 -26.81
CA ARG A 138 3.08 -0.72 -27.80
C ARG A 138 4.62 -0.79 -27.78
N TYR A 139 5.19 -1.52 -26.82
CA TYR A 139 6.62 -1.68 -26.63
C TYR A 139 7.05 -3.13 -26.86
N HIS A 140 8.35 -3.36 -26.92
CA HIS A 140 8.91 -4.70 -26.96
C HIS A 140 8.41 -5.56 -25.79
N ARG A 141 7.99 -6.80 -26.08
CA ARG A 141 7.39 -7.74 -25.12
C ARG A 141 8.16 -7.88 -23.80
N ASP A 142 9.50 -7.85 -23.86
CA ASP A 142 10.34 -7.96 -22.67
C ASP A 142 10.07 -6.87 -21.62
N LEU A 143 9.56 -5.70 -22.02
CA LEU A 143 9.18 -4.64 -21.08
C LEU A 143 7.97 -5.07 -20.23
N HIS A 144 7.03 -5.81 -20.80
CA HIS A 144 5.98 -6.44 -20.03
C HIS A 144 6.54 -7.62 -19.23
N ASP A 145 7.15 -8.59 -19.91
CA ASP A 145 7.45 -9.91 -19.34
C ASP A 145 8.55 -9.89 -18.26
N TYR A 146 9.50 -8.96 -18.35
CA TYR A 146 10.67 -8.91 -17.46
C TYR A 146 10.77 -7.63 -16.62
N LEU A 147 9.80 -6.71 -16.75
CA LEU A 147 9.72 -5.53 -15.89
C LEU A 147 8.32 -5.35 -15.30
N PHE A 148 7.30 -5.06 -16.11
CA PHE A 148 5.98 -4.71 -15.56
C PHE A 148 5.27 -5.88 -14.91
N GLN A 149 5.29 -7.08 -15.50
CA GLN A 149 4.66 -8.25 -14.91
C GLN A 149 5.35 -8.67 -13.61
N PRO A 150 6.69 -8.78 -13.52
CA PRO A 150 7.36 -9.09 -12.26
C PRO A 150 7.10 -8.04 -11.19
N VAL A 151 7.14 -6.75 -11.53
CA VAL A 151 6.87 -5.68 -10.55
C VAL A 151 5.41 -5.72 -10.08
N ALA A 152 4.44 -5.81 -11.01
CA ALA A 152 3.02 -5.85 -10.67
C ALA A 152 2.66 -7.09 -9.84
N GLY A 153 3.16 -8.26 -10.25
CA GLY A 153 2.90 -9.53 -9.59
C GLY A 153 3.60 -9.66 -8.24
N CYS A 154 4.90 -9.36 -8.15
CA CYS A 154 5.66 -9.56 -6.92
C CYS A 154 5.32 -8.54 -5.83
N PHE A 155 5.11 -7.26 -6.17
CA PHE A 155 4.85 -6.24 -5.16
C PHE A 155 3.37 -6.11 -4.79
N PHE A 156 2.46 -6.40 -5.73
CA PHE A 156 1.04 -6.12 -5.52
C PHE A 156 0.13 -7.34 -5.72
N GLY A 157 0.65 -8.47 -6.17
CA GLY A 157 -0.17 -9.64 -6.52
C GLY A 157 -1.11 -9.39 -7.69
N TRP A 158 -0.81 -8.41 -8.54
CA TRP A 158 -1.71 -7.98 -9.61
C TRP A 158 -1.63 -8.87 -10.85
N ASP A 159 -2.79 -9.08 -11.47
CA ASP A 159 -2.90 -9.62 -12.82
C ASP A 159 -2.80 -8.46 -13.83
N THR A 160 -1.71 -8.39 -14.59
CA THR A 160 -1.47 -7.31 -15.56
C THR A 160 -2.51 -7.26 -16.69
N ALA A 161 -3.28 -8.34 -16.87
CA ALA A 161 -4.40 -8.43 -17.79
C ALA A 161 -5.64 -7.66 -17.35
N ARG A 162 -5.77 -7.42 -16.04
CA ARG A 162 -6.99 -6.92 -15.39
C ARG A 162 -6.74 -5.65 -14.58
N SER A 163 -5.52 -5.45 -14.12
CA SER A 163 -5.12 -4.30 -13.31
C SER A 163 -4.79 -3.10 -14.17
N ALA A 164 -5.35 -1.94 -13.81
CA ALA A 164 -5.08 -0.67 -14.48
C ALA A 164 -3.60 -0.27 -14.37
N ALA A 165 -3.04 0.28 -15.45
CA ALA A 165 -1.66 0.72 -15.50
C ALA A 165 -1.41 2.00 -14.70
N ALA A 166 -2.40 2.91 -14.68
CA ALA A 166 -2.26 4.22 -14.06
C ALA A 166 -1.79 4.18 -12.59
N PRO A 167 -2.42 3.41 -11.67
CA PRO A 167 -1.94 3.28 -10.29
C PRO A 167 -0.49 2.76 -10.19
N LEU A 168 -0.12 1.76 -10.99
CA LEU A 168 1.24 1.21 -11.00
C LEU A 168 2.26 2.28 -11.36
N ILE A 169 2.00 3.02 -12.44
CA ILE A 169 2.95 4.02 -12.94
C ILE A 169 3.04 5.23 -12.00
N SER A 170 1.91 5.70 -11.45
CA SER A 170 1.92 6.74 -10.41
C SER A 170 2.80 6.31 -9.23
N LEU A 171 2.62 5.08 -8.74
CA LEU A 171 3.40 4.57 -7.61
C LEU A 171 4.89 4.43 -7.94
N LEU A 172 5.25 3.94 -9.13
CA LEU A 172 6.66 3.83 -9.52
C LEU A 172 7.34 5.21 -9.63
N LEU A 173 6.64 6.21 -10.14
CA LEU A 173 7.14 7.59 -10.22
C LEU A 173 7.28 8.24 -8.85
N GLU A 174 6.40 7.89 -7.92
CA GLU A 174 6.36 8.40 -6.55
C GLU A 174 7.41 7.73 -5.65
N ALA A 175 7.48 6.40 -5.69
CA ALA A 175 8.33 5.58 -4.83
C ALA A 175 9.82 5.78 -5.13
N GLY A 176 10.15 6.07 -6.39
CA GLY A 176 11.53 6.23 -6.85
C GLY A 176 12.31 4.92 -6.84
N ALA A 177 13.63 5.03 -6.99
CA ALA A 177 14.51 3.88 -7.16
C ALA A 177 14.52 2.96 -5.92
N PRO A 178 14.50 1.63 -6.10
CA PRO A 178 14.54 0.66 -4.99
C PRO A 178 15.75 0.81 -4.07
N SER A 179 16.91 1.20 -4.59
CA SER A 179 18.11 1.52 -3.81
C SER A 179 17.90 2.57 -2.71
N ALA A 180 16.86 3.41 -2.84
CA ALA A 180 16.53 4.44 -1.86
C ALA A 180 15.51 3.98 -0.80
N TRP A 181 14.94 2.77 -0.94
CA TRP A 181 13.93 2.25 -0.04
C TRP A 181 14.46 2.04 1.38
N ARG A 182 13.57 2.25 2.35
CA ARG A 182 13.85 2.19 3.78
C ARG A 182 12.93 1.19 4.47
N THR A 183 13.44 0.59 5.52
CA THR A 183 12.66 -0.24 6.45
C THR A 183 12.65 0.42 7.82
N TYR A 184 11.90 -0.12 8.78
CA TYR A 184 11.94 0.31 10.18
C TYR A 184 12.81 -0.61 11.01
N ARG A 185 13.67 -0.02 11.84
CA ARG A 185 14.39 -0.76 12.87
C ARG A 185 13.38 -1.31 13.88
N GLY A 186 13.51 -2.60 14.20
CA GLY A 186 12.58 -3.29 15.10
C GLY A 186 11.26 -3.69 14.44
N GLY A 187 11.18 -3.65 13.11
CA GLY A 187 10.07 -4.20 12.34
C GLY A 187 9.09 -3.18 11.79
N MET A 188 8.36 -3.57 10.74
CA MET A 188 7.40 -2.73 10.01
C MET A 188 6.20 -2.27 10.85
N ASP A 189 5.95 -2.94 11.98
CA ASP A 189 4.92 -2.57 12.95
C ASP A 189 5.32 -1.41 13.89
N LEU A 190 6.56 -0.91 13.82
CA LEU A 190 7.06 0.17 14.69
C LEU A 190 6.10 1.35 14.80
N LEU A 191 5.59 1.85 13.66
CA LEU A 191 4.66 2.98 13.66
C LEU A 191 3.33 2.64 14.33
N ALA A 192 2.81 1.44 14.12
CA ALA A 192 1.54 1.01 14.70
C ALA A 192 1.66 0.90 16.22
N ARG A 193 2.77 0.32 16.71
CA ARG A 193 3.07 0.26 18.14
C ARG A 193 3.22 1.64 18.77
N ARG A 194 3.94 2.56 18.13
CA ARG A 194 4.08 3.94 18.64
C ARG A 194 2.76 4.71 18.64
N LEU A 195 1.91 4.50 17.63
CA LEU A 195 0.58 5.11 17.61
C LEU A 195 -0.32 4.57 18.73
N ALA A 196 -0.28 3.25 18.96
CA ALA A 196 -1.06 2.59 20.00
C ALA A 196 -0.66 2.99 21.42
N ALA A 197 0.61 3.38 21.64
CA ALA A 197 1.09 3.80 22.96
C ALA A 197 0.31 5.01 23.51
N ASP A 198 -0.12 5.92 22.62
CA ASP A 198 -0.82 7.16 23.00
C ASP A 198 -2.30 7.15 22.58
N THR A 199 -2.84 5.99 22.20
CA THR A 199 -4.22 5.86 21.70
C THR A 199 -4.96 4.73 22.42
N GLU A 200 -6.21 4.95 22.80
CA GLU A 200 -7.07 3.88 23.34
C GLU A 200 -7.39 2.86 22.23
N VAL A 201 -6.79 1.67 22.34
CA VAL A 201 -6.97 0.56 21.39
C VAL A 201 -7.51 -0.67 22.11
N VAL A 202 -8.64 -1.19 21.62
CA VAL A 202 -9.22 -2.46 22.05
C VAL A 202 -8.89 -3.51 20.99
N THR A 203 -8.15 -4.54 21.39
CA THR A 203 -7.79 -5.67 20.52
C THR A 203 -8.61 -6.91 20.86
N GLY A 204 -8.73 -7.85 19.93
CA GLY A 204 -9.50 -9.08 20.11
C GLY A 204 -11.02 -8.88 20.20
N ARG A 205 -11.52 -7.67 19.92
CA ARG A 205 -12.94 -7.33 19.96
C ARG A 205 -13.47 -7.09 18.55
N ALA A 206 -14.09 -8.11 17.98
CA ALA A 206 -14.58 -8.11 16.61
C ALA A 206 -15.88 -7.31 16.50
N VAL A 207 -15.89 -6.28 15.65
CA VAL A 207 -17.14 -5.65 15.22
C VAL A 207 -17.85 -6.63 14.28
N ARG A 208 -19.13 -6.89 14.52
CA ARG A 208 -19.98 -7.77 13.71
C ARG A 208 -20.83 -6.99 12.71
N GLU A 209 -21.25 -5.80 13.09
CA GLU A 209 -22.09 -4.95 12.26
C GLU A 209 -21.88 -3.48 12.62
N VAL A 210 -22.00 -2.61 11.63
CA VAL A 210 -22.03 -1.16 11.80
C VAL A 210 -23.27 -0.60 11.13
N VAL A 211 -24.13 0.04 11.92
CA VAL A 211 -25.38 0.64 11.46
C VAL A 211 -25.25 2.16 11.51
N ASP A 212 -25.64 2.82 10.42
CA ASP A 212 -25.86 4.27 10.41
C ASP A 212 -27.27 4.56 10.93
N ALA A 213 -27.37 5.25 12.07
CA ALA A 213 -28.62 5.59 12.73
C ALA A 213 -29.02 7.06 12.52
N GLY A 214 -28.62 7.67 11.39
CA GLY A 214 -29.11 8.98 10.95
C GLY A 214 -28.59 10.17 11.76
N GLY A 215 -27.43 10.02 12.39
CA GLY A 215 -26.81 11.06 13.24
C GLY A 215 -25.77 10.52 14.23
N HIS A 216 -25.69 9.19 14.35
CA HIS A 216 -24.67 8.45 15.07
C HIS A 216 -24.51 7.07 14.43
N ALA A 217 -23.41 6.40 14.75
CA ALA A 217 -23.16 5.02 14.37
C ALA A 217 -23.41 4.09 15.56
N VAL A 218 -23.97 2.91 15.29
CA VAL A 218 -24.09 1.82 16.26
C VAL A 218 -23.17 0.69 15.81
N LEU A 219 -22.25 0.28 16.67
CA LEU A 219 -21.34 -0.84 16.46
C LEU A 219 -21.83 -2.02 17.30
N ARG A 220 -22.06 -3.16 16.64
CA ARG A 220 -22.45 -4.41 17.30
C ARG A 220 -21.27 -5.35 17.44
N PHE A 221 -21.17 -6.00 18.59
CA PHE A 221 -20.16 -6.96 18.98
C PHE A 221 -20.84 -8.22 19.54
N ASP A 222 -20.09 -9.29 19.75
CA ASP A 222 -20.62 -10.50 20.39
C ASP A 222 -21.03 -10.26 21.86
N ASP A 223 -20.40 -9.27 22.50
CA ASP A 223 -20.58 -8.93 23.92
C ASP A 223 -21.52 -7.74 24.16
N GLY A 224 -22.12 -7.18 23.11
CA GLY A 224 -23.08 -6.08 23.20
C GLY A 224 -22.90 -5.02 22.12
N GLU A 225 -23.37 -3.81 22.40
CA GLU A 225 -23.38 -2.70 21.43
C GLU A 225 -22.66 -1.46 21.98
N THR A 226 -22.18 -0.61 21.08
CA THR A 226 -21.60 0.70 21.43
C THR A 226 -22.06 1.74 20.43
N THR A 227 -22.43 2.91 20.93
CA THR A 227 -22.82 4.05 20.08
C THR A 227 -21.67 5.06 19.98
N ALA A 228 -21.50 5.64 18.80
CA ALA A 228 -20.48 6.63 18.52
C ALA A 228 -21.03 7.72 17.61
N ARG A 229 -20.52 8.96 17.69
CA ARG A 229 -20.95 10.05 16.79
C ARG A 229 -20.64 9.74 15.32
N ALA A 230 -19.57 8.99 15.06
CA ALA A 230 -19.18 8.52 13.74
C ALA A 230 -18.34 7.25 13.87
N ALA A 231 -18.31 6.42 12.83
CA ALA A 231 -17.44 5.25 12.71
C ALA A 231 -16.60 5.34 11.44
N VAL A 232 -15.32 4.96 11.53
CA VAL A 232 -14.40 4.88 10.39
C VAL A 232 -14.00 3.43 10.18
N LEU A 233 -14.40 2.86 9.05
CA LEU A 233 -14.06 1.48 8.69
C LEU A 233 -12.70 1.44 7.99
N ALA A 234 -11.64 1.17 8.76
CA ALA A 234 -10.29 0.96 8.23
C ALA A 234 -10.01 -0.53 7.94
N VAL A 235 -10.95 -1.20 7.26
CA VAL A 235 -10.89 -2.63 6.92
C VAL A 235 -10.94 -2.81 5.39
N PRO A 236 -10.52 -3.97 4.85
CA PRO A 236 -10.66 -4.25 3.42
C PRO A 236 -12.12 -4.13 2.96
N ALA A 237 -12.34 -3.70 1.70
CA ALA A 237 -13.68 -3.50 1.14
C ALA A 237 -14.64 -4.70 1.30
N PRO A 238 -14.21 -5.97 1.12
CA PRO A 238 -15.06 -7.13 1.38
C PRO A 238 -15.55 -7.20 2.84
N VAL A 239 -14.68 -6.83 3.79
CA VAL A 239 -15.03 -6.80 5.22
C VAL A 239 -15.96 -5.63 5.50
N ALA A 240 -15.70 -4.45 4.91
CA ALA A 240 -16.59 -3.30 5.06
C ALA A 240 -18.00 -3.60 4.52
N ALA A 241 -18.11 -4.31 3.38
CA ALA A 241 -19.37 -4.76 2.82
C ALA A 241 -20.13 -5.71 3.76
N ALA A 242 -19.42 -6.66 4.38
CA ALA A 242 -20.02 -7.58 5.34
C ALA A 242 -20.47 -6.87 6.63
N LEU A 243 -19.72 -5.87 7.11
CA LEU A 243 -20.08 -5.09 8.29
C LEU A 243 -21.23 -4.11 8.04
N ARG A 244 -21.47 -3.72 6.79
CA ARG A 244 -22.52 -2.78 6.37
C ARG A 244 -23.37 -3.39 5.24
N PRO A 245 -24.21 -4.40 5.52
CA PRO A 245 -25.06 -5.01 4.49
C PRO A 245 -26.03 -4.01 3.83
N GLU A 246 -26.42 -2.98 4.58
CA GLU A 246 -27.28 -1.89 4.10
C GLU A 246 -26.50 -0.68 3.57
N ALA A 247 -25.24 -0.85 3.15
CA ALA A 247 -24.45 0.23 2.57
C ALA A 247 -25.23 0.95 1.45
N PRO A 248 -25.12 2.29 1.33
CA PRO A 248 -25.74 3.10 0.30
C PRO A 248 -25.55 2.53 -1.12
N ALA A 249 -26.57 2.68 -1.95
CA ALA A 249 -26.61 2.06 -3.28
C ALA A 249 -25.47 2.52 -4.21
N ASP A 250 -24.93 3.71 -4.00
CA ASP A 250 -23.78 4.29 -4.71
C ASP A 250 -22.44 3.72 -4.24
N GLU A 251 -22.32 3.26 -2.99
CA GLU A 251 -21.11 2.61 -2.46
C GLU A 251 -21.00 1.14 -2.88
N ARG A 252 -22.15 0.44 -3.05
CA ARG A 252 -22.21 -1.00 -3.33
C ARG A 252 -21.39 -1.45 -4.56
N PRO A 253 -21.44 -0.79 -5.72
CA PRO A 253 -20.67 -1.21 -6.89
C PRO A 253 -19.17 -1.27 -6.62
N PHE A 254 -18.64 -0.29 -5.88
CA PHE A 254 -17.23 -0.25 -5.50
C PHE A 254 -16.89 -1.39 -4.54
N LEU A 255 -17.69 -1.58 -3.49
CA LEU A 255 -17.47 -2.62 -2.49
C LEU A 255 -17.48 -4.03 -3.10
N THR A 256 -18.42 -4.31 -4.01
CA THR A 256 -18.52 -5.59 -4.72
C THR A 256 -17.43 -5.78 -5.77
N ALA A 257 -16.93 -4.72 -6.41
CA ALA A 257 -15.83 -4.83 -7.36
C ALA A 257 -14.48 -5.16 -6.69
N CYS A 258 -14.36 -4.96 -5.38
CA CYS A 258 -13.15 -5.19 -4.59
C CYS A 258 -13.15 -6.55 -3.84
N THR A 259 -14.13 -7.42 -4.09
CA THR A 259 -14.20 -8.81 -3.57
C THR A 259 -13.71 -9.81 -4.59
#